data_AF-A0A969I170-F1
#
_entry.id   AF-A0A969I170-F1
#
_cell.length_a   1.000
_cell.length_b   1.000
_cell.length_c   1.000
_cell.angle_alpha   90.00
_cell.angle_beta   90.00
_cell.angle_gamma   90.00
#
_symmetry.space_group_name_H-M   'P 1'
#
loop_
_entity.id
_entity.type
_entity.pdbx_description
1 polymer ?
#
loop_
_entity_poly.entity_id
_entity_poly.type
_entity_poly.pdbx_seq_one_letter_code
_entity_poly.pdbx_strand_id
1 'polypeptide(L)'
;MKHVIFGVALLCSAVVTFSTTASAANTYKTNPAGLAYRYSTGVSAYGKPGGMVIAGNCNSDEAAFVNARANGAELIRYIAPVNVIMYQTCPEDVALYGNYSSTPKWPYPSAGARTNFLDTKMTDIRKGSVWSNKVVAYVENLMRENKVDGVFLDVVARACGPRSPSGTPGRSGSVMPGPTATSTWCAGWTPAAAPSTRGSSS
;
A
#
# COMPACT_ATOMS: atom_id res chain seq x y z
N MET A 1 -76.22 -44.20 14.42
CA MET A 1 -74.78 -44.54 14.31
C MET A 1 -74.01 -43.28 14.66
N LYS A 2 -73.24 -43.30 15.75
CA LYS A 2 -72.52 -42.12 16.28
C LYS A 2 -71.08 -42.17 15.73
N HIS A 3 -70.69 -41.18 14.94
CA HIS A 3 -69.30 -41.05 14.47
C HIS A 3 -68.50 -40.20 15.44
N VAL A 4 -67.43 -40.81 15.97
CA VAL A 4 -66.42 -40.19 16.84
C VAL A 4 -65.29 -39.67 15.94
N ILE A 5 -64.99 -38.38 16.03
CA ILE A 5 -63.88 -37.74 15.30
C ILE A 5 -62.66 -37.73 16.23
N PHE A 6 -61.62 -38.49 15.87
CA PHE A 6 -60.30 -38.44 16.51
C PHE A 6 -59.50 -37.28 15.92
N GLY A 7 -59.17 -36.29 16.74
CA GLY A 7 -58.25 -35.21 16.38
C GLY A 7 -56.80 -35.63 16.59
N VAL A 8 -56.01 -35.65 15.52
CA VAL A 8 -54.55 -35.82 15.56
C VAL A 8 -53.93 -34.42 15.65
N ALA A 9 -53.34 -34.10 16.79
CA ALA A 9 -52.58 -32.87 16.99
C ALA A 9 -51.18 -33.02 16.39
N LEU A 10 -50.94 -32.35 15.26
CA LEU A 10 -49.64 -32.25 14.61
C LEU A 10 -48.77 -31.23 15.37
N LEU A 11 -47.86 -31.71 16.22
CA LEU A 11 -46.84 -30.88 16.86
C LEU A 11 -45.82 -30.45 15.80
N CYS A 12 -45.87 -29.19 15.39
CA CYS A 12 -44.89 -28.58 14.49
C CYS A 12 -43.67 -28.15 15.33
N SER A 13 -42.57 -28.91 15.28
CA SER A 13 -41.29 -28.54 15.87
C SER A 13 -40.67 -27.38 15.09
N ALA A 14 -40.73 -26.18 15.64
CA ALA A 14 -40.05 -25.01 15.10
C ALA A 14 -38.52 -25.16 15.26
N VAL A 15 -37.83 -25.51 14.17
CA VAL A 15 -36.37 -25.46 14.10
C VAL A 15 -35.97 -24.00 13.97
N VAL A 16 -35.46 -23.42 15.05
CA VAL A 16 -34.87 -22.07 15.06
C VAL A 16 -33.48 -22.16 14.43
N THR A 17 -33.39 -21.97 13.12
CA THR A 17 -32.10 -21.76 12.43
C THR A 17 -31.60 -20.36 12.73
N PHE A 18 -30.59 -20.24 13.58
CA PHE A 18 -29.83 -19.00 13.75
C PHE A 18 -28.97 -18.76 12.51
N SER A 19 -29.55 -18.13 11.50
CA SER A 19 -28.81 -17.56 10.38
C SER A 19 -28.07 -16.32 10.89
N THR A 20 -26.84 -16.50 11.37
CA THR A 20 -25.92 -15.36 11.48
C THR A 20 -25.63 -14.90 10.06
N THR A 21 -26.38 -13.91 9.58
CA THR A 21 -25.99 -13.15 8.40
C THR A 21 -24.61 -12.59 8.70
N ALA A 22 -23.57 -13.18 8.13
CA ALA A 22 -22.28 -12.51 8.02
C ALA A 22 -22.59 -11.18 7.34
N SER A 23 -22.56 -10.08 8.11
CA SER A 23 -22.68 -8.76 7.54
C SER A 23 -21.62 -8.67 6.46
N ALA A 24 -22.06 -8.62 5.20
CA ALA A 24 -21.16 -8.42 4.07
C ALA A 24 -20.28 -7.22 4.43
N ALA A 25 -18.97 -7.43 4.40
CA ALA A 25 -18.00 -6.36 4.62
C ALA A 25 -18.46 -5.15 3.81
N ASN A 26 -18.59 -3.99 4.46
CA ASN A 26 -19.14 -2.77 3.90
C ASN A 26 -18.64 -2.58 2.46
N THR A 27 -19.52 -2.83 1.48
CA THR A 27 -19.18 -2.64 0.07
C THR A 27 -19.33 -1.16 -0.21
N TYR A 28 -18.30 -0.39 0.15
CA TYR A 28 -18.22 1.00 -0.27
C TYR A 28 -18.10 1.04 -1.78
N LYS A 29 -18.76 2.01 -2.41
CA LYS A 29 -18.62 2.25 -3.84
C LYS A 29 -17.15 2.58 -4.12
N THR A 30 -16.42 1.62 -4.67
CA THR A 30 -15.03 1.83 -5.08
C THR A 30 -15.02 2.57 -6.42
N ASN A 31 -14.29 3.68 -6.48
CA ASN A 31 -14.01 4.37 -7.72
C ASN A 31 -13.17 3.46 -8.63
N PRO A 32 -13.53 3.27 -9.93
CA PRO A 32 -12.71 2.50 -10.85
C PRO A 32 -11.34 3.17 -11.02
N ALA A 33 -10.27 2.38 -10.93
CA ALA A 33 -8.89 2.88 -11.01
C ALA A 33 -8.11 2.21 -12.15
N GLY A 34 -7.34 3.01 -12.89
CA GLY A 34 -6.39 2.56 -13.90
C GLY A 34 -4.95 2.84 -13.50
N LEU A 35 -4.03 1.93 -13.83
CA LEU A 35 -2.58 2.11 -13.64
C LEU A 35 -1.92 2.41 -14.99
N ALA A 36 -1.19 3.51 -15.08
CA ALA A 36 -0.59 4.00 -16.31
C ALA A 36 0.78 4.65 -16.02
N TYR A 37 1.78 3.83 -15.65
CA TYR A 37 3.08 4.33 -15.16
C TYR A 37 4.04 4.86 -16.24
N ARG A 38 3.87 4.45 -17.49
CA ARG A 38 4.79 4.78 -18.61
C ARG A 38 4.12 5.24 -19.89
N TYR A 39 2.85 4.91 -20.05
CA TYR A 39 2.08 5.14 -21.26
C TYR A 39 0.71 5.67 -20.88
N SER A 40 0.08 6.42 -21.78
CA SER A 40 -1.26 6.99 -21.61
C SER A 40 -2.39 6.16 -22.23
N THR A 41 -2.08 4.97 -22.78
CA THR A 41 -3.08 4.07 -23.36
C THR A 41 -4.12 3.66 -22.31
N GLY A 42 -5.40 3.85 -22.62
CA GLY A 42 -6.51 3.46 -21.75
C GLY A 42 -6.89 4.47 -20.66
N VAL A 43 -6.16 5.58 -20.52
CA VAL A 43 -6.46 6.65 -19.54
C VAL A 43 -7.87 7.22 -19.72
N SER A 44 -8.33 7.35 -20.97
CA SER A 44 -9.67 7.89 -21.28
C SER A 44 -10.83 7.06 -20.71
N ALA A 45 -10.65 5.75 -20.46
CA ALA A 45 -11.69 4.91 -19.87
C ALA A 45 -12.04 5.32 -18.42
N TYR A 46 -11.11 6.01 -17.76
CA TYR A 46 -11.20 6.50 -16.40
C TYR A 46 -11.41 8.02 -16.33
N GLY A 47 -11.35 8.74 -17.46
CA GLY A 47 -11.54 10.19 -17.58
C GLY A 47 -12.99 10.63 -17.40
N LYS A 48 -13.58 10.36 -16.23
CA LYS A 48 -14.98 10.67 -15.87
C LYS A 48 -15.10 10.87 -14.36
N PRO A 49 -16.18 11.51 -13.87
CA PRO A 49 -16.41 11.68 -12.44
C PRO A 49 -16.34 10.37 -11.66
N GLY A 50 -15.52 10.34 -10.61
CA GLY A 50 -15.27 9.17 -9.77
C GLY A 50 -14.36 8.12 -10.41
N GLY A 51 -13.74 8.39 -11.56
CA GLY A 51 -12.63 7.59 -12.06
C GLY A 51 -11.30 8.03 -11.43
N MET A 52 -10.39 7.08 -11.22
CA MET A 52 -9.03 7.35 -10.74
C MET A 52 -8.01 6.89 -11.77
N VAL A 53 -6.96 7.68 -11.99
CA VAL A 53 -5.83 7.29 -12.85
C VAL A 53 -4.55 7.48 -12.08
N ILE A 54 -3.80 6.39 -11.93
CA ILE A 54 -2.49 6.39 -11.29
C ILE A 54 -1.43 6.55 -12.38
N ALA A 55 -0.83 7.73 -12.43
CA ALA A 55 0.23 8.09 -13.37
C ALA A 55 1.63 7.86 -12.76
N GLY A 56 2.61 7.61 -13.62
CA GLY A 56 4.01 7.65 -13.24
C GLY A 56 4.52 9.07 -13.03
N ASN A 57 5.78 9.18 -12.63
CA ASN A 57 6.44 10.48 -12.51
C ASN A 57 6.59 11.18 -13.87
N CYS A 58 6.85 10.42 -14.93
CA CYS A 58 7.27 11.00 -16.21
C CYS A 58 6.15 11.27 -17.22
N ASN A 59 4.91 10.88 -16.92
CA ASN A 59 3.81 10.94 -17.89
C ASN A 59 2.54 11.64 -17.38
N SER A 60 2.49 12.05 -16.11
CA SER A 60 1.32 12.73 -15.52
C SER A 60 0.87 13.99 -16.26
N ASP A 61 1.80 14.63 -16.95
CA ASP A 61 1.60 15.93 -17.58
C ASP A 61 1.29 15.74 -19.08
N GLU A 62 1.26 14.50 -19.57
CA GLU A 62 0.77 14.20 -20.91
C GLU A 62 -0.70 14.58 -21.05
N ALA A 63 -1.07 15.04 -22.24
CA ALA A 63 -2.41 15.52 -22.56
C ALA A 63 -3.53 14.55 -22.16
N ALA A 64 -3.29 13.22 -22.22
CA ALA A 64 -4.27 12.22 -21.82
C ALA A 64 -4.68 12.34 -20.33
N PHE A 65 -3.72 12.58 -19.43
CA PHE A 65 -3.99 12.71 -17.99
C PHE A 65 -4.59 14.07 -17.66
N VAL A 66 -4.09 15.14 -18.31
CA VAL A 66 -4.69 16.48 -18.21
C VAL A 66 -6.16 16.44 -18.63
N ASN A 67 -6.46 15.79 -19.75
CA ASN A 67 -7.84 15.63 -20.25
C ASN A 67 -8.68 14.75 -19.33
N ALA A 68 -8.12 13.66 -18.78
CA ALA A 68 -8.85 12.83 -17.82
C ALA A 68 -9.24 13.61 -16.57
N ARG A 69 -8.32 14.40 -16.02
CA ARG A 69 -8.57 15.27 -14.87
C ARG A 69 -9.60 16.35 -15.20
N ALA A 70 -9.49 17.00 -16.36
CA ALA A 70 -10.48 17.98 -16.83
C ALA A 70 -11.90 17.37 -16.98
N ASN A 71 -12.00 16.08 -17.28
CA ASN A 71 -13.27 15.34 -17.34
C ASN A 71 -13.76 14.82 -15.96
N GLY A 72 -13.09 15.20 -14.87
CA GLY A 72 -13.50 14.88 -13.50
C GLY A 72 -12.90 13.60 -12.92
N ALA A 73 -11.88 13.02 -13.55
CA ALA A 73 -11.10 11.96 -12.92
C ALA A 73 -10.14 12.52 -11.87
N GLU A 74 -9.82 11.71 -10.87
CA GLU A 74 -8.74 11.98 -9.93
C GLU A 74 -7.40 11.50 -10.51
N LEU A 75 -6.43 12.41 -10.59
CA LEU A 75 -5.06 12.11 -11.00
C LEU A 75 -4.21 11.79 -9.77
N ILE A 76 -3.83 10.52 -9.64
CA ILE A 76 -3.04 10.00 -8.53
C ILE A 76 -1.58 9.81 -8.97
N ARG A 77 -0.61 10.27 -8.19
CA ARG A 77 0.81 10.11 -8.51
C ARG A 77 1.41 8.87 -7.87
N TYR A 78 2.03 8.01 -8.68
CA TYR A 78 2.85 6.92 -8.18
C TYR A 78 4.13 7.44 -7.53
N ILE A 79 4.40 7.04 -6.29
CA ILE A 79 5.62 7.37 -5.55
C ILE A 79 6.14 6.10 -4.89
N ALA A 80 7.42 5.81 -5.07
CA ALA A 80 8.06 4.64 -4.49
C ALA A 80 9.09 5.09 -3.44
N PRO A 81 8.66 5.38 -2.19
CA PRO A 81 9.53 6.01 -1.21
C PRO A 81 10.60 5.07 -0.66
N VAL A 82 10.46 3.75 -0.82
CA VAL A 82 11.35 2.74 -0.22
C VAL A 82 12.52 2.38 -1.12
N ASN A 83 12.51 2.80 -2.38
CA ASN A 83 13.57 2.52 -3.35
C ASN A 83 14.04 3.79 -4.06
N VAL A 84 15.35 3.87 -4.29
CA VAL A 84 15.94 4.86 -5.18
C VAL A 84 16.41 4.14 -6.45
N ILE A 85 16.09 4.73 -7.61
CA ILE A 85 16.49 4.25 -8.94
C ILE A 85 17.82 4.88 -9.34
N MET A 86 18.70 4.09 -9.96
CA MET A 86 20.01 4.57 -10.41
C MET A 86 19.93 5.55 -11.59
N TYR A 87 18.96 5.36 -12.48
CA TYR A 87 18.75 6.17 -13.67
C TYR A 87 17.42 6.91 -13.54
N GLN A 88 17.48 8.22 -13.27
CA GLN A 88 16.30 9.07 -13.31
C GLN A 88 15.97 9.37 -14.76
N THR A 89 14.71 9.14 -15.15
CA THR A 89 14.29 9.23 -16.55
C THR A 89 13.59 10.53 -16.89
N CYS A 90 13.15 11.30 -15.88
CA CYS A 90 12.43 12.55 -16.08
C CYS A 90 12.69 13.57 -14.95
N PRO A 91 12.36 14.85 -15.14
CA PRO A 91 12.55 15.91 -14.14
C PRO A 91 11.90 15.61 -12.79
N GLU A 92 10.73 14.96 -12.78
CA GLU A 92 9.98 14.62 -11.57
C GLU A 92 10.72 13.57 -10.73
N ASP A 93 11.39 12.61 -11.37
CA ASP A 93 12.28 11.67 -10.69
C ASP A 93 13.47 12.39 -10.07
N VAL A 94 14.06 13.36 -10.78
CA VAL A 94 15.16 14.17 -10.25
C VAL A 94 14.71 15.00 -9.04
N ALA A 95 13.50 15.58 -9.09
CA ALA A 95 12.94 16.34 -7.98
C ALA A 95 12.75 15.47 -6.73
N LEU A 96 12.16 14.28 -6.88
CA LEU A 96 11.94 13.34 -5.78
C LEU A 96 13.23 12.69 -5.29
N TYR A 97 13.96 11.99 -6.17
CA TYR A 97 15.10 11.15 -5.79
C TYR A 97 16.40 11.94 -5.62
N GLY A 98 16.53 13.11 -6.27
CA GLY A 98 17.80 13.86 -6.31
C GLY A 98 18.88 13.05 -7.01
N ASN A 99 20.15 13.14 -6.59
CA ASN A 99 21.20 12.28 -7.14
C ASN A 99 21.19 10.91 -6.44
N TYR A 100 21.17 9.82 -7.21
CA TYR A 100 21.19 8.45 -6.68
C TYR A 100 22.31 8.22 -5.65
N SER A 101 23.50 8.77 -5.87
CA SER A 101 24.65 8.62 -4.97
C SER A 101 24.45 9.34 -3.63
N SER A 102 23.74 10.47 -3.62
CA SER A 102 23.51 11.27 -2.40
C SER A 102 22.25 10.88 -1.64
N THR A 103 21.32 10.14 -2.23
CA THR A 103 20.13 9.64 -1.53
C THR A 103 20.54 8.73 -0.36
N PRO A 104 20.10 9.00 0.88
CA PRO A 104 20.34 8.12 2.04
C PRO A 104 19.76 6.72 1.82
N LYS A 105 20.60 5.69 1.96
CA LYS A 105 20.22 4.29 1.73
C LYS A 105 20.16 3.50 3.02
N TRP A 106 19.30 2.49 3.07
CA TRP A 106 19.21 1.56 4.18
C TRP A 106 20.04 0.29 3.94
N PRO A 107 20.87 -0.17 4.89
CA PRO A 107 21.07 0.42 6.21
C PRO A 107 21.96 1.67 6.11
N TYR A 108 21.54 2.77 6.74
CA TYR A 108 22.29 4.03 6.70
C TYR A 108 23.48 3.96 7.67
N PRO A 109 24.68 4.49 7.33
CA PRO A 109 25.04 5.23 6.11
C PRO A 109 25.63 4.38 4.96
N SER A 110 25.41 3.06 4.94
CA SER A 110 26.01 2.15 3.95
C SER A 110 25.40 2.28 2.54
N ALA A 111 25.98 1.59 1.56
CA ALA A 111 25.60 1.62 0.14
C ALA A 111 24.18 1.08 -0.20
N GLY A 112 23.38 0.71 0.80
CA GLY A 112 22.01 0.25 0.62
C GLY A 112 21.86 -1.24 0.31
N ALA A 113 20.86 -1.87 0.91
CA ALA A 113 20.39 -3.19 0.55
C ALA A 113 19.77 -3.15 -0.86
N ARG A 114 20.01 -4.21 -1.65
CA ARG A 114 19.35 -4.36 -2.96
C ARG A 114 17.85 -4.55 -2.76
N THR A 115 17.07 -4.02 -3.69
CA THR A 115 15.69 -4.49 -3.90
C THR A 115 15.66 -5.58 -4.97
N ASN A 116 14.46 -6.03 -5.34
CA ASN A 116 14.25 -7.10 -6.31
C ASN A 116 14.73 -6.70 -7.73
N PHE A 117 14.98 -5.40 -7.95
CA PHE A 117 15.45 -4.85 -9.21
C PHE A 117 16.93 -4.45 -9.12
N LEU A 118 17.71 -4.84 -10.14
CA LEU A 118 19.18 -4.75 -10.16
C LEU A 118 19.70 -3.32 -9.93
N ASP A 119 18.98 -2.31 -10.42
CA ASP A 119 19.38 -0.90 -10.44
C ASP A 119 18.67 -0.05 -9.39
N THR A 120 18.27 -0.70 -8.29
CA THR A 120 17.58 -0.03 -7.18
C THR A 120 18.18 -0.39 -5.84
N LYS A 121 18.11 0.55 -4.90
CA LYS A 121 18.54 0.38 -3.51
C LYS A 121 17.44 0.80 -2.56
N MET A 122 17.39 0.14 -1.41
CA MET A 122 16.47 0.53 -0.35
C MET A 122 16.93 1.86 0.25
N THR A 123 16.01 2.81 0.40
CA THR A 123 16.23 4.12 1.02
C THR A 123 16.06 4.04 2.54
N ASP A 124 16.62 5.01 3.26
CA ASP A 124 16.39 5.14 4.71
C ASP A 124 15.00 5.74 4.98
N ILE A 125 13.98 4.91 5.17
CA ILE A 125 12.59 5.35 5.43
C ILE A 125 12.25 5.45 6.93
N ARG A 126 13.23 5.40 7.83
CA ARG A 126 12.97 5.58 9.27
C ARG A 126 12.30 6.93 9.51
N LYS A 127 11.34 6.96 10.43
CA LYS A 127 10.69 8.20 10.88
C LYS A 127 11.74 9.24 11.28
N GLY A 128 11.65 10.43 10.68
CA GLY A 128 12.55 11.55 10.97
C GLY A 128 13.89 11.50 10.25
N SER A 129 14.13 10.50 9.39
CA SER A 129 15.31 10.49 8.53
C SER A 129 15.26 11.64 7.51
N VAL A 130 16.43 12.03 7.01
CA VAL A 130 16.55 13.05 5.95
C VAL A 130 15.71 12.66 4.72
N TRP A 131 15.71 11.37 4.37
CA TRP A 131 14.94 10.87 3.23
C TRP A 131 13.43 10.83 3.50
N SER A 132 12.97 10.32 4.65
CA SER A 132 11.52 10.32 4.97
C SER A 132 10.96 11.74 4.97
N ASN A 133 11.69 12.70 5.54
CA ASN A 133 11.25 14.10 5.59
C ASN A 133 11.20 14.72 4.19
N LYS A 134 12.17 14.36 3.31
CA LYS A 134 12.15 14.78 1.91
C LYS A 134 10.91 14.26 1.17
N VAL A 135 10.57 12.97 1.33
CA VAL A 135 9.39 12.37 0.69
C VAL A 135 8.12 13.08 1.15
N VAL A 136 7.97 13.34 2.46
CA VAL A 136 6.82 14.07 3.01
C VAL A 136 6.73 15.47 2.41
N ALA A 137 7.83 16.23 2.41
CA ALA A 137 7.86 17.57 1.84
C ALA A 137 7.52 17.57 0.34
N TYR A 138 8.00 16.58 -0.42
CA TYR A 138 7.68 16.41 -1.83
C TYR A 138 6.18 16.16 -2.06
N VAL A 139 5.58 15.25 -1.30
CA VAL A 139 4.13 14.96 -1.36
C VAL A 139 3.31 16.19 -0.99
N GLU A 140 3.67 16.88 0.09
CA GLU A 140 3.02 18.12 0.50
C GLU A 140 3.09 19.19 -0.58
N ASN A 141 4.23 19.31 -1.27
CA ASN A 141 4.38 20.28 -2.35
C ASN A 141 3.50 19.92 -3.56
N LEU A 142 3.46 18.65 -3.96
CA LEU A 142 2.58 18.19 -5.05
C LEU A 142 1.10 18.51 -4.80
N MET A 143 0.63 18.23 -3.58
CA MET A 143 -0.75 18.49 -3.19
C MET A 143 -1.03 20.00 -3.11
N ARG A 144 -0.11 20.78 -2.54
CA ARG A 144 -0.23 22.23 -2.38
C ARG A 144 -0.27 22.98 -3.71
N GLU A 145 0.54 22.54 -4.67
CA GLU A 145 0.59 23.12 -6.02
C GLU A 145 -0.55 22.64 -6.92
N ASN A 146 -1.49 21.86 -6.38
CA ASN A 146 -2.63 21.29 -7.11
C ASN A 146 -2.21 20.48 -8.36
N LYS A 147 -1.03 19.84 -8.31
CA LYS A 147 -0.50 19.04 -9.42
C LYS A 147 -1.16 17.67 -9.53
N VAL A 148 -1.70 17.18 -8.42
CA VAL A 148 -2.26 15.82 -8.27
C VAL A 148 -3.42 15.88 -7.27
N ASP A 149 -4.34 14.92 -7.38
CA ASP A 149 -5.48 14.78 -6.46
C ASP A 149 -5.17 13.76 -5.33
N GLY A 150 -4.05 13.03 -5.46
CA GLY A 150 -3.54 12.14 -4.42
C GLY A 150 -2.22 11.47 -4.80
N VAL A 151 -1.72 10.59 -3.92
CA VAL A 151 -0.50 9.81 -4.14
C VAL A 151 -0.75 8.32 -3.90
N PHE A 152 -0.15 7.48 -4.73
CA PHE A 152 -0.11 6.03 -4.59
C PHE A 152 1.29 5.63 -4.13
N LEU A 153 1.42 5.22 -2.87
CA LEU A 153 2.70 4.86 -2.26
C LEU A 153 2.99 3.37 -2.47
N ASP A 154 3.90 3.06 -3.37
CA ASP A 154 4.33 1.68 -3.59
C ASP A 154 5.41 1.24 -2.58
N VAL A 155 5.61 -0.07 -2.43
CA VAL A 155 6.69 -0.72 -1.66
C VAL A 155 6.79 -0.32 -0.19
N VAL A 156 5.75 0.28 0.40
CA VAL A 156 5.70 0.70 1.81
C VAL A 156 5.83 -0.45 2.83
N ALA A 157 5.61 -1.70 2.40
CA ALA A 157 5.60 -2.89 3.26
C ALA A 157 6.85 -3.78 3.10
N ARG A 158 8.03 -3.24 2.77
CA ARG A 158 9.24 -4.07 2.67
C ARG A 158 9.68 -4.53 4.07
N ALA A 159 9.20 -5.71 4.46
CA ALA A 159 9.63 -6.42 5.65
C ALA A 159 11.13 -6.71 5.55
N CYS A 160 11.89 -6.14 6.48
CA CYS A 160 13.23 -6.63 6.79
C CYS A 160 13.08 -8.00 7.46
N GLY A 161 12.88 -9.05 6.67
CA GLY A 161 13.07 -10.40 7.17
C GLY A 161 14.57 -10.61 7.45
N PRO A 162 14.96 -11.20 8.59
CA PRO A 162 16.33 -11.66 8.73
C PRO A 162 16.61 -12.65 7.60
N ARG A 163 17.72 -12.46 6.89
CA ARG A 163 18.28 -13.50 6.04
C ARG A 163 18.57 -14.67 6.98
N SER A 164 17.84 -15.79 6.84
CA SER A 164 18.07 -16.98 7.66
C SER A 164 19.57 -17.31 7.63
N PRO A 165 20.29 -17.31 8.77
CA PRO A 165 21.75 -17.42 8.77
C PRO A 165 22.28 -18.82 8.45
N SER A 166 21.43 -19.78 8.09
CA SER A 166 21.86 -21.12 7.71
C SER A 166 21.16 -21.58 6.44
N GLY A 167 21.94 -21.66 5.37
CA GLY A 167 21.49 -22.12 4.07
C GLY A 167 22.68 -22.44 3.21
N THR A 168 23.52 -23.36 3.69
CA THR A 168 24.40 -24.17 2.83
C THR A 168 23.60 -24.57 1.58
N PRO A 169 24.14 -24.46 0.35
CA PRO A 169 23.44 -24.91 -0.85
C PRO A 169 23.32 -26.44 -0.84
N GLY A 170 22.30 -26.94 -0.14
CA GLY A 170 21.93 -28.34 -0.06
C GLY A 170 20.94 -28.67 -1.16
N ARG A 171 21.47 -29.27 -2.22
CA ARG A 171 20.74 -29.92 -3.31
C ARG A 171 19.99 -31.14 -2.76
N SER A 172 18.67 -31.08 -2.55
CA SER A 172 17.76 -32.24 -2.68
C SER A 172 16.31 -31.81 -2.48
N GLY A 173 15.41 -32.27 -3.36
CA GLY A 173 13.99 -32.00 -3.27
C GLY A 173 13.34 -32.60 -2.03
N SER A 174 12.40 -31.87 -1.42
CA SER A 174 11.31 -32.41 -0.61
C SER A 174 10.23 -31.35 -0.40
N VAL A 175 9.02 -31.73 -0.81
CA VAL A 175 7.67 -31.35 -0.40
C VAL A 175 7.52 -30.19 0.61
N MET A 176 6.76 -29.17 0.24
CA MET A 176 6.32 -28.08 1.12
C MET A 176 5.39 -28.58 2.25
N PRO A 177 5.68 -28.30 3.53
CA PRO A 177 4.66 -28.30 4.57
C PRO A 177 3.92 -26.94 4.61
N GLY A 178 2.61 -27.00 4.87
CA GLY A 178 1.70 -25.85 4.92
C GLY A 178 1.97 -24.86 6.08
N PRO A 179 1.33 -23.68 6.05
CA PRO A 179 1.69 -22.57 6.93
C PRO A 179 1.01 -22.68 8.31
N THR A 180 1.80 -22.94 9.35
CA THR A 180 1.48 -22.52 10.72
C THR A 180 2.42 -21.36 11.09
N ALA A 181 1.93 -20.14 10.89
CA ALA A 181 2.67 -18.91 11.19
C ALA A 181 2.34 -18.41 12.60
N THR A 182 3.12 -18.83 13.60
CA THR A 182 3.28 -18.06 14.83
C THR A 182 4.33 -17.00 14.56
N SER A 183 3.88 -15.75 14.54
CA SER A 183 4.65 -14.59 14.12
C SER A 183 5.35 -13.95 15.32
N THR A 184 6.66 -14.17 15.43
CA THR A 184 7.53 -13.41 16.34
C THR A 184 8.07 -12.22 15.56
N TRP A 185 7.38 -11.09 15.70
CA TRP A 185 7.67 -9.81 15.06
C TRP A 185 8.82 -9.09 15.76
N CYS A 186 9.71 -8.45 14.98
CA CYS A 186 10.65 -7.39 15.38
C CYS A 186 11.04 -7.34 16.86
N ALA A 187 11.90 -8.26 17.32
CA ALA A 187 12.61 -8.07 18.59
C ALA A 187 13.56 -6.87 18.45
N GLY A 188 13.10 -5.67 18.81
CA GLY A 188 13.90 -4.44 18.80
C GLY A 188 13.12 -3.14 18.61
N TRP A 189 11.83 -3.18 18.24
CA TRP A 189 11.00 -1.98 18.22
C TRP A 189 10.21 -1.87 19.53
N THR A 190 10.84 -1.34 20.57
CA THR A 190 10.11 -0.84 21.73
C THR A 190 9.58 0.54 21.35
N PRO A 191 8.26 0.76 21.27
CA PRO A 191 7.75 2.11 21.08
C PRO A 191 8.28 2.98 22.23
N ALA A 192 8.89 4.12 21.89
CA ALA A 192 9.27 5.11 22.90
C ALA A 192 8.00 5.48 23.68
N ALA A 193 8.04 5.30 25.00
CA ALA A 193 6.94 5.67 25.86
C ALA A 193 6.57 7.14 25.60
N ALA A 194 5.28 7.41 25.42
CA ALA A 194 4.76 8.76 25.27
C ALA A 194 5.24 9.61 26.46
N PRO A 195 5.66 10.87 26.24
CA PRO A 195 6.04 11.75 27.33
C PRO A 195 4.85 11.90 28.29
N SER A 196 5.03 11.38 29.51
CA SER A 196 4.11 11.57 30.62
C SER A 196 3.99 13.07 30.87
N THR A 197 2.82 13.64 30.64
CA THR A 197 2.44 14.98 31.10
C THR A 197 2.41 14.96 32.63
N ARG A 198 3.58 15.19 33.25
CA ARG A 198 3.66 15.46 34.68
C ARG A 198 3.11 16.88 34.89
N GLY A 199 1.91 16.96 35.45
CA GLY A 199 1.28 18.20 35.84
C GLY A 199 2.18 19.00 36.78
N SER A 200 2.34 20.28 36.47
CA SER A 200 2.84 21.28 37.40
C SER A 200 1.70 21.67 38.34
N SER A 201 1.83 21.28 39.60
CA SER A 201 1.05 21.85 40.70
C SER A 201 1.92 22.87 41.43
N SER A 202 1.30 24.04 41.68
CA SER A 202 1.72 25.18 42.51
C SER A 202 2.68 26.18 41.88
#